data_AF-A0AAW2BSE4-F1
#
_entry.id   AF-A0AAW2BSE4-F1
#
_cell.length_a   1.000
_cell.length_b   1.000
_cell.length_c   1.000
_cell.angle_alpha   90.00
_cell.angle_beta   90.00
_cell.angle_gamma   90.00
#
_symmetry.space_group_name_H-M   'P 1'
#
loop_
_entity.id
_entity.type
_entity.pdbx_description
1 polymer ?
#
loop_
_entity_poly.entity_id
_entity_poly.type
_entity_poly.pdbx_seq_one_letter_code
_entity_poly.pdbx_strand_id
1 'polypeptide(L)'
;MQKESVVVFDEAHTIDNVCIEALSVSVRRQTLEGARRNLNKMRQEIEKFKATDAGRLRAEYNRLVEGLAQRGNLPFTDNWLSNPALPDDILKEAVPGNIRRAEHFLHVLRRLVQYLEGRLETDNVEKEGPVGFVASINTHAGIDQKTLKFCYDRLHSLMLTLEITDTDEFLHIQTICDFATLVGTYTRGFSIIIEPFDERMPHIPDPVLQLSCHDASLAIKPVFDRFQSVVITSGTLSPIDLYPRLLNFHPVVSRSFTMSLTRDCICPMVLTRGSDQLPVSTKFDMRSDLGVVRNYGRLLLEMASVVFDGIVCFFVSYSYMDGIVNSWNENGILKEIMQHKLVFIETQDVVETTLALDNYRKACDCGRGAIFFSVSRGKVAEGIDFDRHYGEDKGIEPWTLATTWGGSATWPKGQW
;
A
#
# COMPACT_ATOMS: atom_id res chain seq x y z
N MET A 1 -14.28 12.64 24.81
CA MET A 1 -12.89 12.19 24.59
C MET A 1 -12.48 12.18 23.13
N GLN A 2 -12.97 11.29 22.23
CA GLN A 2 -12.48 11.28 20.83
C GLN A 2 -12.67 12.60 20.07
N LYS A 3 -13.81 13.29 20.25
CA LYS A 3 -14.06 14.60 19.62
C LYS A 3 -13.17 15.74 20.12
N GLU A 4 -12.55 15.61 21.28
CA GLU A 4 -11.71 16.65 21.90
C GLU A 4 -10.21 16.40 21.63
N SER A 5 -9.87 15.36 20.88
CA SER A 5 -8.50 15.03 20.51
C SER A 5 -8.09 15.72 19.22
N VAL A 6 -6.83 16.15 19.15
CA VAL A 6 -6.18 16.64 17.93
C VAL A 6 -5.40 15.49 17.32
N VAL A 7 -5.62 15.22 16.04
CA VAL A 7 -4.84 14.23 15.27
C VAL A 7 -3.80 14.98 14.46
N VAL A 8 -2.55 14.55 14.54
CA VAL A 8 -1.45 15.09 13.74
C VAL A 8 -0.90 13.96 12.87
N PHE A 9 -1.05 14.10 11.55
CA PHE A 9 -0.38 13.23 10.58
C PHE A 9 0.96 13.84 10.24
N ASP A 10 2.03 13.13 10.57
CA ASP A 10 3.40 13.49 10.23
C ASP A 10 3.88 12.69 9.01
N GLU A 11 4.73 13.30 8.19
CA GLU A 11 5.17 12.78 6.89
C GLU A 11 4.06 12.22 5.98
N ALA A 12 2.91 12.90 5.98
CA ALA A 12 1.68 12.48 5.32
C ALA A 12 1.66 12.60 3.78
N HIS A 13 2.81 12.53 3.10
CA HIS A 13 2.88 12.70 1.64
C HIS A 13 2.31 11.50 0.87
N THR A 14 2.24 10.31 1.47
CA THR A 14 1.69 9.05 0.92
C THR A 14 0.30 8.69 1.45
N ILE A 15 -0.39 9.62 2.11
CA ILE A 15 -1.69 9.35 2.75
C ILE A 15 -2.74 8.80 1.79
N ASP A 16 -2.70 9.21 0.53
CA ASP A 16 -3.58 8.73 -0.53
C ASP A 16 -3.32 7.25 -0.88
N ASN A 17 -2.05 6.86 -1.01
CA ASN A 17 -1.66 5.47 -1.23
C ASN A 17 -2.12 4.59 -0.07
N VAL A 18 -1.87 5.02 1.18
CA VAL A 18 -2.31 4.28 2.38
C VAL A 18 -3.83 4.13 2.39
N CYS A 19 -4.57 5.19 2.06
CA CYS A 19 -6.03 5.14 2.00
C CYS A 19 -6.55 4.19 0.91
N ILE A 20 -5.92 4.20 -0.27
CA ILE A 20 -6.27 3.32 -1.39
C ILE A 20 -5.97 1.86 -1.04
N GLU A 21 -4.79 1.59 -0.49
CA GLU A 21 -4.37 0.24 -0.09
C GLU A 21 -5.26 -0.31 1.03
N ALA A 22 -5.62 0.51 2.03
CA ALA A 22 -6.48 0.08 3.14
C ALA A 22 -7.88 -0.39 2.69
N LEU A 23 -8.38 0.14 1.57
CA LEU A 23 -9.69 -0.23 1.01
C LEU A 23 -9.58 -1.19 -0.18
N SER A 24 -8.39 -1.49 -0.66
CA SER A 24 -8.19 -2.40 -1.78
C SER A 24 -8.00 -3.83 -1.28
N VAL A 25 -8.64 -4.80 -1.94
CA VAL A 25 -8.59 -6.21 -1.54
C VAL A 25 -8.21 -7.06 -2.74
N SER A 26 -7.23 -7.93 -2.56
CA SER A 26 -6.82 -8.91 -3.57
C SER A 26 -7.27 -10.32 -3.17
N VAL A 27 -7.89 -11.01 -4.11
CA VAL A 27 -8.35 -12.39 -3.98
C VAL A 27 -7.61 -13.23 -5.00
N ARG A 28 -6.81 -14.16 -4.51
CA ARG A 28 -6.06 -15.14 -5.32
C ARG A 28 -6.69 -16.52 -5.18
N ARG A 29 -6.29 -17.45 -6.05
CA ARG A 29 -6.67 -18.87 -5.94
C ARG A 29 -6.39 -19.46 -4.56
N GLN A 30 -5.23 -19.15 -3.97
CA GLN A 30 -4.85 -19.58 -2.61
C GLN A 30 -5.84 -19.06 -1.55
N THR A 31 -6.31 -17.82 -1.68
CA THR A 31 -7.30 -17.23 -0.78
C THR A 31 -8.63 -17.99 -0.85
N LEU A 32 -9.09 -18.37 -2.06
CA LEU A 32 -10.34 -19.13 -2.23
C LEU A 32 -10.23 -20.56 -1.69
N GLU A 33 -9.12 -21.25 -1.97
CA GLU A 33 -8.87 -22.60 -1.42
C GLU A 33 -8.78 -22.59 0.11
N GLY A 34 -8.10 -21.59 0.67
CA GLY A 34 -8.03 -21.34 2.11
C GLY A 34 -9.40 -21.06 2.71
N ALA A 35 -10.19 -20.19 2.09
CA ALA A 35 -11.55 -19.88 2.54
C ALA A 35 -12.47 -21.11 2.52
N ARG A 36 -12.35 -22.00 1.53
CA ARG A 36 -13.11 -23.26 1.47
C ARG A 36 -12.76 -24.19 2.63
N ARG A 37 -11.49 -24.28 3.02
CA ARG A 37 -11.05 -25.02 4.22
C ARG A 37 -11.63 -24.37 5.48
N ASN A 38 -11.59 -23.05 5.59
CA ASN A 38 -12.11 -22.30 6.73
C ASN A 38 -13.63 -22.48 6.90
N LEU A 39 -14.39 -22.48 5.80
CA LEU A 39 -15.84 -22.75 5.81
C LEU A 39 -16.18 -24.19 6.22
N ASN A 40 -15.30 -25.15 5.97
CA ASN A 40 -15.49 -26.53 6.42
C ASN A 40 -15.16 -26.68 7.91
N LYS A 41 -14.06 -26.07 8.38
CA LYS A 41 -13.72 -26.00 9.81
C LYS A 41 -14.84 -25.32 10.61
N MET A 42 -15.28 -24.13 10.18
CA MET A 42 -16.36 -23.39 10.86
C MET A 42 -17.67 -24.17 10.91
N ARG A 43 -17.99 -24.93 9.85
CA ARG A 43 -19.14 -25.84 9.88
C ARG A 43 -19.00 -26.92 10.96
N GLN A 44 -17.84 -27.54 11.07
CA GLN A 44 -17.59 -28.57 12.10
C GLN A 44 -17.70 -27.97 13.51
N GLU A 45 -17.17 -26.77 13.72
CA GLU A 45 -17.27 -26.07 15.00
C GLU A 45 -18.72 -25.70 15.34
N ILE A 46 -19.52 -25.25 14.37
CA ILE A 46 -20.95 -25.00 14.59
C ILE A 46 -21.70 -26.28 14.98
N GLU A 47 -21.42 -27.41 14.33
CA GLU A 47 -22.07 -28.69 14.68
C GLU A 47 -21.67 -29.17 16.08
N LYS A 48 -20.39 -29.07 16.45
CA LYS A 48 -19.91 -29.36 17.81
C LYS A 48 -20.58 -28.46 18.83
N PHE A 49 -20.56 -27.15 18.58
CA PHE A 49 -21.12 -26.15 19.49
C PHE A 49 -22.63 -26.29 19.64
N LYS A 50 -23.35 -26.70 18.59
CA LYS A 50 -24.79 -27.00 18.66
C LYS A 50 -25.09 -28.23 19.53
N ALA A 51 -24.19 -29.21 19.57
CA ALA A 51 -24.29 -30.36 20.47
C ALA A 51 -24.00 -30.00 21.93
N THR A 52 -23.10 -29.04 22.18
CA THR A 52 -22.66 -28.66 23.53
C THR A 52 -23.48 -27.52 24.15
N ASP A 53 -23.77 -26.46 23.40
CA ASP A 53 -24.43 -25.24 23.89
C ASP A 53 -25.31 -24.56 22.80
N ALA A 54 -26.44 -25.18 22.50
CA ALA A 54 -27.45 -24.60 21.61
C ALA A 54 -28.10 -23.31 22.16
N GLY A 55 -27.92 -23.00 23.45
CA GLY A 55 -28.50 -21.82 24.10
C GLY A 55 -27.89 -20.52 23.61
N ARG A 56 -26.56 -20.47 23.49
CA ARG A 56 -25.82 -19.28 23.01
C ARG A 56 -26.12 -18.94 21.55
N LEU A 57 -26.22 -19.93 20.67
CA LEU A 57 -26.62 -19.69 19.26
C LEU A 57 -28.04 -19.12 19.14
N ARG A 58 -28.96 -19.55 20.02
CA ARG A 58 -30.31 -18.97 20.10
C ARG A 58 -30.29 -17.56 20.66
N ALA A 59 -29.47 -17.28 21.66
CA ALA A 59 -29.28 -15.94 22.20
C ALA A 59 -28.70 -14.98 21.15
N GLU A 60 -27.72 -15.43 20.35
CA GLU A 60 -27.19 -14.67 19.21
C GLU A 60 -28.29 -14.39 18.18
N TYR A 61 -29.06 -15.42 17.79
CA TYR A 61 -30.18 -15.24 16.87
C TYR A 61 -31.18 -14.18 17.37
N ASN A 62 -31.57 -14.23 18.65
CA ASN A 62 -32.49 -13.25 19.22
C ASN A 62 -31.88 -11.84 19.22
N ARG A 63 -30.60 -11.68 19.56
CA ARG A 63 -29.87 -10.40 19.45
C ARG A 63 -29.88 -9.85 18.02
N LEU A 64 -29.69 -10.71 17.01
CA LEU A 64 -29.71 -10.32 15.60
C LEU A 64 -31.13 -9.96 15.11
N VAL A 65 -32.18 -10.53 15.71
CA VAL A 65 -33.59 -10.24 15.38
C VAL A 65 -34.05 -8.92 16.01
N GLU A 66 -33.68 -8.67 17.26
CA GLU A 66 -33.98 -7.43 17.97
C GLU A 66 -33.21 -6.22 17.41
N GLY A 67 -32.20 -6.50 16.58
CA GLY A 67 -31.41 -5.52 15.84
C GLY A 67 -30.20 -5.04 16.63
N LEU A 68 -29.20 -4.51 15.91
CA LEU A 68 -28.02 -3.86 16.48
C LEU A 68 -28.35 -2.56 17.27
N ALA A 69 -29.64 -2.23 17.47
CA ALA A 69 -30.12 -1.03 18.15
C ALA A 69 -29.69 -0.91 19.63
N GLN A 70 -29.21 -2.00 20.25
CA GLN A 70 -28.63 -1.98 21.60
C GLN A 70 -27.08 -2.01 21.65
N ARG A 71 -26.38 -1.77 20.53
CA ARG A 71 -24.91 -1.53 20.59
C ARG A 71 -24.52 -0.27 21.38
N GLY A 72 -25.49 0.51 21.86
CA GLY A 72 -25.28 1.59 22.83
C GLY A 72 -24.87 1.13 24.24
N ASN A 73 -24.84 -0.17 24.53
CA ASN A 73 -24.58 -0.70 25.88
C ASN A 73 -23.46 -1.76 25.98
N LEU A 74 -22.69 -2.00 24.92
CA LEU A 74 -21.45 -2.77 25.05
C LEU A 74 -20.33 -1.86 25.57
N PRO A 75 -19.44 -2.33 26.47
CA PRO A 75 -18.31 -1.56 26.95
C PRO A 75 -17.51 -0.98 25.78
N PHE A 76 -17.18 0.31 25.89
CA PHE A 76 -16.50 1.14 24.91
C PHE A 76 -15.10 0.62 24.46
N THR A 77 -14.66 -0.52 24.98
CA THR A 77 -13.34 -1.12 24.72
C THR A 77 -13.25 -1.83 23.37
N ASP A 78 -14.37 -2.27 22.79
CA ASP A 78 -14.38 -3.09 21.56
C ASP A 78 -14.58 -2.26 20.27
N ASN A 79 -14.58 -0.93 20.38
CA ASN A 79 -14.62 -0.02 19.23
C ASN A 79 -13.35 -0.08 18.36
N TRP A 80 -12.35 -0.89 18.76
CA TRP A 80 -11.14 -1.17 17.99
C TRP A 80 -11.37 -2.17 16.85
N LEU A 81 -12.51 -2.89 16.86
CA LEU A 81 -12.79 -4.01 15.95
C LEU A 81 -13.84 -3.70 14.87
N SER A 82 -14.27 -2.44 14.73
CA SER A 82 -15.09 -2.03 13.57
C SER A 82 -14.21 -2.02 12.33
N ASN A 83 -14.65 -2.64 11.23
CA ASN A 83 -14.03 -2.40 9.92
C ASN A 83 -14.05 -0.87 9.68
N PRO A 84 -12.89 -0.19 9.65
CA PRO A 84 -12.82 1.27 9.56
C PRO A 84 -13.39 1.80 8.25
N ALA A 85 -13.60 0.91 7.28
CA ALA A 85 -14.11 1.20 5.96
C ALA A 85 -15.63 1.30 5.86
N LEU A 86 -16.41 1.09 6.93
CA LEU A 86 -17.87 1.13 6.83
C LEU A 86 -18.46 2.45 7.37
N PRO A 87 -19.30 3.14 6.58
CA PRO A 87 -20.08 4.28 7.08
C PRO A 87 -20.90 3.90 8.32
N ASP A 88 -20.93 4.78 9.33
CA ASP A 88 -21.63 4.58 10.61
C ASP A 88 -23.15 4.31 10.44
N ASP A 89 -23.71 4.60 9.27
CA ASP A 89 -25.12 4.36 8.95
C ASP A 89 -25.44 2.90 8.64
N ILE A 90 -24.46 2.11 8.17
CA ILE A 90 -24.64 0.66 7.93
C ILE A 90 -24.75 -0.09 9.26
N LEU A 91 -24.06 0.41 10.30
CA LEU A 91 -24.05 -0.18 11.65
C LEU A 91 -25.41 -0.11 12.37
N LYS A 92 -26.36 0.68 11.86
CA LYS A 92 -27.70 0.88 12.47
C LYS A 92 -28.79 0.01 11.87
N GLU A 93 -28.52 -0.65 10.75
CA GLU A 93 -29.52 -1.47 10.06
C GLU A 93 -29.62 -2.89 10.62
N ALA A 94 -30.84 -3.46 10.61
CA ALA A 94 -31.05 -4.83 11.04
C ALA A 94 -30.47 -5.83 10.02
N VAL A 95 -29.76 -6.84 10.53
CA VAL A 95 -29.15 -7.91 9.74
C VAL A 95 -30.24 -8.68 8.95
N PRO A 96 -30.06 -8.89 7.63
CA PRO A 96 -31.02 -9.60 6.78
C PRO A 96 -31.41 -10.97 7.32
N GLY A 97 -32.70 -11.30 7.23
CA GLY A 97 -33.26 -12.57 7.72
C GLY A 97 -32.53 -13.81 7.20
N ASN A 98 -32.05 -13.75 5.95
CA ASN A 98 -31.39 -14.85 5.25
C ASN A 98 -30.05 -15.26 5.87
N ILE A 99 -29.38 -14.38 6.62
CA ILE A 99 -28.07 -14.65 7.24
C ILE A 99 -28.12 -14.70 8.77
N ARG A 100 -29.30 -14.63 9.39
CA ARG A 100 -29.43 -14.71 10.86
C ARG A 100 -29.00 -16.05 11.42
N ARG A 101 -29.31 -17.15 10.73
CA ARG A 101 -28.86 -18.50 11.12
C ARG A 101 -27.46 -18.76 10.59
N ALA A 102 -26.57 -19.28 11.46
CA ALA A 102 -25.18 -19.56 11.10
C ALA A 102 -25.06 -20.54 9.91
N GLU A 103 -25.90 -21.58 9.87
CA GLU A 103 -25.93 -22.56 8.77
C GLU A 103 -26.26 -21.92 7.42
N HIS A 104 -27.23 -21.00 7.39
CA HIS A 104 -27.61 -20.29 6.16
C HIS A 104 -26.51 -19.32 5.74
N PHE A 105 -25.88 -18.63 6.70
CA PHE A 105 -24.77 -17.73 6.42
C PHE A 105 -23.57 -18.48 5.80
N LEU A 106 -23.20 -19.65 6.33
CA LEU A 106 -22.17 -20.50 5.73
C LEU A 106 -22.53 -20.93 4.31
N HIS A 107 -23.81 -21.20 4.03
CA HIS A 107 -24.26 -21.55 2.69
C HIS A 107 -24.14 -20.38 1.71
N VAL A 108 -24.45 -19.16 2.15
CA VAL A 108 -24.23 -17.93 1.37
C VAL A 108 -22.75 -17.73 1.07
N LEU A 109 -21.88 -17.87 2.07
CA LEU A 109 -20.43 -17.73 1.87
C LEU A 109 -19.88 -18.81 0.93
N ARG A 110 -20.36 -20.05 1.01
CA ARG A 110 -19.97 -21.10 0.06
C ARG A 110 -20.36 -20.76 -1.37
N ARG A 111 -21.57 -20.25 -1.60
CA ARG A 111 -22.01 -19.80 -2.93
C ARG A 111 -21.17 -18.64 -3.43
N LEU A 112 -20.82 -17.69 -2.55
CA LEU A 112 -19.97 -16.57 -2.90
C LEU A 112 -18.57 -17.04 -3.30
N VAL A 113 -17.94 -17.93 -2.53
CA VAL A 113 -16.62 -18.51 -2.86
C VAL A 113 -16.67 -19.24 -4.21
N GLN A 114 -17.69 -20.05 -4.46
CA GLN A 114 -17.88 -20.75 -5.74
C GLN A 114 -18.06 -19.79 -6.92
N TYR A 115 -18.80 -18.70 -6.72
CA TYR A 115 -18.96 -17.66 -7.74
C TYR A 115 -17.62 -16.99 -8.05
N LEU A 116 -16.83 -16.64 -7.03
CA LEU A 116 -15.50 -16.06 -7.21
C LEU A 116 -14.55 -17.04 -7.90
N GLU A 117 -14.54 -18.32 -7.53
CA GLU A 117 -13.77 -19.36 -8.21
C GLU A 117 -14.08 -19.38 -9.72
N GLY A 118 -15.37 -19.38 -10.10
CA GLY A 118 -15.78 -19.33 -11.51
C GLY A 118 -15.40 -18.03 -12.24
N ARG A 119 -15.30 -16.90 -11.53
CA ARG A 119 -14.84 -15.63 -12.12
C ARG A 119 -13.32 -15.57 -12.30
N LEU A 120 -12.53 -16.35 -11.54
CA LEU A 120 -11.07 -16.42 -11.69
C LEU A 120 -10.62 -17.33 -12.84
N GLU A 121 -11.51 -18.14 -13.43
CA GLU A 121 -11.21 -19.06 -14.54
C GLU A 121 -11.25 -18.38 -15.93
N THR A 122 -11.35 -17.05 -16.00
CA THR A 122 -11.41 -16.30 -17.26
C THR A 122 -10.03 -16.10 -17.88
N ASP A 123 -9.86 -16.34 -19.18
CA ASP A 123 -8.57 -16.17 -19.89
C ASP A 123 -8.24 -14.71 -20.28
N ASN A 124 -9.21 -13.79 -20.19
CA ASN A 124 -9.03 -12.40 -20.59
C ASN A 124 -9.07 -11.48 -19.38
N VAL A 125 -8.37 -10.33 -19.49
CA VAL A 125 -8.45 -9.27 -18.49
C VAL A 125 -9.85 -8.65 -18.53
N GLU A 126 -10.57 -8.70 -17.41
CA GLU A 126 -11.90 -8.12 -17.26
C GLU A 126 -11.86 -6.94 -16.27
N LYS A 127 -12.57 -5.86 -16.63
CA LYS A 127 -12.80 -4.72 -15.74
C LYS A 127 -14.30 -4.52 -15.56
N GLU A 128 -14.74 -4.52 -14.30
CA GLU A 128 -16.14 -4.37 -13.94
C GLU A 128 -16.31 -3.33 -12.81
N GLY A 129 -17.45 -2.62 -12.81
CA GLY A 129 -17.82 -1.76 -11.70
C GLY A 129 -18.58 -2.53 -10.61
N PRO A 130 -18.57 -2.07 -9.34
CA PRO A 130 -19.24 -2.76 -8.23
C PRO A 130 -20.73 -3.03 -8.49
N VAL A 131 -21.44 -2.09 -9.13
CA VAL A 131 -22.87 -2.23 -9.44
C VAL A 131 -23.15 -3.37 -10.42
N GLY A 132 -22.34 -3.49 -11.48
CA GLY A 132 -22.45 -4.59 -12.44
C GLY A 132 -22.14 -5.93 -11.77
N PHE A 133 -21.09 -5.95 -10.95
CA PHE A 133 -20.65 -7.15 -10.28
C PHE A 133 -21.67 -7.65 -9.23
N VAL A 134 -22.28 -6.74 -8.45
CA VAL A 134 -23.37 -7.09 -7.52
C VAL A 134 -24.59 -7.62 -8.28
N ALA A 135 -24.93 -7.04 -9.44
CA ALA A 135 -26.01 -7.57 -10.26
C ALA A 135 -25.69 -8.98 -10.78
N SER A 136 -24.45 -9.21 -11.23
CA SER A 136 -23.96 -10.53 -11.67
C SER A 136 -24.00 -11.57 -10.55
N ILE A 137 -23.57 -11.20 -9.33
CA ILE A 137 -23.69 -12.05 -8.12
C ILE A 137 -25.16 -12.40 -7.85
N ASN A 138 -26.06 -11.42 -7.93
CA ASN A 138 -27.47 -11.67 -7.67
C ASN A 138 -28.07 -12.65 -8.71
N THR A 139 -27.75 -12.46 -9.99
CA THR A 139 -28.25 -13.35 -11.06
C THR A 139 -27.69 -14.77 -10.97
N HIS A 140 -26.40 -14.94 -10.69
CA HIS A 140 -25.75 -16.26 -10.74
C HIS A 140 -25.74 -17.00 -9.39
N ALA A 141 -25.55 -16.29 -8.28
CA ALA A 141 -25.45 -16.87 -6.94
C ALA A 141 -26.71 -16.65 -6.07
N GLY A 142 -27.63 -15.78 -6.50
CA GLY A 142 -28.85 -15.45 -5.75
C GLY A 142 -28.56 -14.73 -4.42
N ILE A 143 -27.48 -13.92 -4.38
CA ILE A 143 -27.07 -13.19 -3.17
C ILE A 143 -27.42 -11.71 -3.36
N ASP A 144 -28.29 -11.20 -2.49
CA ASP A 144 -28.70 -9.79 -2.50
C ASP A 144 -27.57 -8.85 -2.07
N GLN A 145 -27.56 -7.62 -2.62
CA GLN A 145 -26.63 -6.56 -2.21
C GLN A 145 -26.67 -6.32 -0.69
N LYS A 146 -27.86 -6.34 -0.09
CA LYS A 146 -28.00 -6.14 1.36
C LYS A 146 -27.28 -7.24 2.14
N THR A 147 -27.30 -8.48 1.66
CA THR A 147 -26.60 -9.60 2.31
C THR A 147 -25.09 -9.39 2.28
N LEU A 148 -24.54 -8.92 1.16
CA LEU A 148 -23.11 -8.64 1.01
C LEU A 148 -22.63 -7.57 2.01
N LYS A 149 -23.42 -6.52 2.26
CA LYS A 149 -23.08 -5.43 3.21
C LYS A 149 -22.82 -5.92 4.64
N PHE A 150 -23.50 -6.97 5.09
CA PHE A 150 -23.39 -7.48 6.47
C PHE A 150 -22.46 -8.69 6.60
N CYS A 151 -21.74 -9.07 5.54
CA CYS A 151 -20.86 -10.24 5.56
C CYS A 151 -19.78 -10.12 6.65
N TYR A 152 -19.12 -8.97 6.76
CA TYR A 152 -18.11 -8.71 7.78
C TYR A 152 -18.67 -8.83 9.20
N ASP A 153 -19.70 -8.03 9.52
CA ASP A 153 -20.29 -8.00 10.86
C ASP A 153 -20.84 -9.37 11.28
N ARG A 154 -21.44 -10.11 10.33
CA ARG A 154 -22.00 -11.43 10.61
C ARG A 154 -20.90 -12.45 10.88
N LEU A 155 -19.81 -12.44 10.10
CA LEU A 155 -18.67 -13.32 10.34
C LEU A 155 -18.05 -13.03 11.70
N HIS A 156 -17.83 -11.76 12.03
CA HIS A 156 -17.26 -11.35 13.31
C HIS A 156 -18.14 -11.76 14.50
N SER A 157 -19.45 -11.50 14.43
CA SER A 157 -20.41 -11.95 15.45
C SER A 157 -20.38 -13.48 15.65
N LEU A 158 -20.25 -14.22 14.55
CA LEU A 158 -20.19 -15.68 14.59
C LEU A 158 -18.87 -16.17 15.21
N MET A 159 -17.73 -15.57 14.86
CA MET A 159 -16.43 -15.91 15.44
C MET A 159 -16.40 -15.66 16.95
N LEU A 160 -16.96 -14.54 17.41
CA LEU A 160 -17.12 -14.24 18.84
C LEU A 160 -18.04 -15.24 19.55
N THR A 161 -19.13 -15.64 18.89
CA THR A 161 -20.08 -16.61 19.47
C THR A 161 -19.46 -18.00 19.60
N LEU A 162 -18.62 -18.39 18.64
CA LEU A 162 -17.91 -19.68 18.61
C LEU A 162 -16.62 -19.68 19.44
N GLU A 163 -16.24 -18.55 20.06
CA GLU A 163 -15.02 -18.41 20.88
C GLU A 163 -13.74 -18.86 20.15
N ILE A 164 -13.66 -18.57 18.86
CA ILE A 164 -12.49 -18.89 18.06
C ILE A 164 -11.34 -17.97 18.49
N THR A 165 -10.30 -18.53 19.12
CA THR A 165 -9.11 -17.80 19.56
C THR A 165 -8.13 -17.53 18.43
N ASP A 166 -8.06 -18.43 17.44
CA ASP A 166 -7.04 -18.40 16.39
C ASP A 166 -7.56 -17.63 15.17
N THR A 167 -7.54 -16.29 15.24
CA THR A 167 -7.99 -15.41 14.14
C THR A 167 -7.18 -15.60 12.86
N ASP A 168 -5.90 -15.91 12.99
CA ASP A 168 -4.97 -16.05 11.86
C ASP A 168 -5.35 -17.23 10.95
N GLU A 169 -5.92 -18.30 11.50
CA GLU A 169 -6.42 -19.42 10.70
C GLU A 169 -7.58 -19.01 9.79
N PHE A 170 -8.35 -17.99 10.19
CA PHE A 170 -9.56 -17.54 9.48
C PHE A 170 -9.32 -16.35 8.55
N LEU A 171 -8.08 -15.90 8.37
CA LEU A 171 -7.73 -14.75 7.54
C LEU A 171 -8.35 -14.80 6.13
N HIS A 172 -8.26 -15.95 5.46
CA HIS A 172 -8.77 -16.08 4.08
C HIS A 172 -10.28 -15.85 3.96
N ILE A 173 -11.10 -16.28 4.95
CA ILE A 173 -12.54 -16.05 4.89
C ILE A 173 -12.89 -14.62 5.32
N GLN A 174 -12.09 -14.02 6.19
CA GLN A 174 -12.20 -12.60 6.53
C GLN A 174 -11.97 -11.73 5.29
N THR A 175 -10.90 -11.97 4.52
CA THR A 175 -10.62 -11.25 3.27
C THR A 175 -11.79 -11.31 2.28
N ILE A 176 -12.44 -12.48 2.14
CA ILE A 176 -13.62 -12.61 1.26
C ILE A 176 -14.82 -11.85 1.81
N CYS A 177 -15.02 -11.82 3.13
CA CYS A 177 -16.08 -11.04 3.75
C CYS A 177 -15.81 -9.53 3.65
N ASP A 178 -14.56 -9.09 3.76
CA ASP A 178 -14.16 -7.70 3.53
C ASP A 178 -14.45 -7.29 2.10
N PHE A 179 -14.01 -8.10 1.12
CA PHE A 179 -14.33 -7.90 -0.29
C PHE A 179 -15.84 -7.80 -0.53
N ALA A 180 -16.64 -8.74 -0.02
CA ALA A 180 -18.08 -8.74 -0.17
C ALA A 180 -18.72 -7.47 0.42
N THR A 181 -18.26 -7.06 1.60
CA THR A 181 -18.80 -5.92 2.33
C THR A 181 -18.48 -4.61 1.63
N LEU A 182 -17.26 -4.45 1.10
CA LEU A 182 -16.85 -3.28 0.32
C LEU A 182 -17.64 -3.17 -0.99
N VAL A 183 -17.75 -4.27 -1.74
CA VAL A 183 -18.52 -4.34 -2.99
C VAL A 183 -20.01 -4.08 -2.77
N GLY A 184 -20.57 -4.60 -1.67
CA GLY A 184 -21.97 -4.36 -1.31
C GLY A 184 -22.25 -2.92 -0.87
N THR A 185 -21.27 -2.27 -0.24
CA THR A 185 -21.38 -0.93 0.35
C THR A 185 -21.13 0.18 -0.66
N TYR A 186 -20.00 0.11 -1.36
CA TYR A 186 -19.53 1.19 -2.20
C TYR A 186 -19.92 0.98 -3.66
N THR A 187 -20.76 1.89 -4.19
CA THR A 187 -21.19 1.86 -5.59
C THR A 187 -20.30 2.69 -6.52
N ARG A 188 -19.46 3.57 -5.97
CA ARG A 188 -18.60 4.51 -6.71
C ARG A 188 -17.21 4.53 -6.07
N GLY A 189 -16.20 4.90 -6.86
CA GLY A 189 -14.81 5.01 -6.38
C GLY A 189 -14.05 3.68 -6.34
N PHE A 190 -14.64 2.59 -6.82
CA PHE A 190 -14.01 1.27 -6.88
C PHE A 190 -14.12 0.67 -8.29
N SER A 191 -13.12 -0.11 -8.67
CA SER A 191 -13.17 -1.00 -9.83
C SER A 191 -12.75 -2.40 -9.43
N ILE A 192 -13.37 -3.41 -10.02
CA ILE A 192 -12.96 -4.80 -9.89
C ILE A 192 -12.20 -5.15 -11.17
N ILE A 193 -10.97 -5.60 -11.00
CA ILE A 193 -10.07 -5.99 -12.09
C ILE A 193 -9.75 -7.47 -11.91
N ILE A 194 -9.93 -8.25 -12.97
CA ILE A 194 -9.59 -9.68 -12.99
C ILE A 194 -8.47 -9.85 -14.00
N GLU A 195 -7.30 -10.28 -13.53
CA GLU A 195 -6.11 -10.51 -14.34
C GLU A 195 -5.76 -12.00 -14.28
N PRO A 196 -5.77 -12.73 -15.41
CA PRO A 196 -5.45 -14.16 -15.41
C PRO A 196 -3.96 -14.49 -15.34
N PHE A 197 -3.12 -13.55 -15.77
CA PHE A 197 -1.68 -13.73 -15.89
C PHE A 197 -0.96 -12.53 -15.28
N ASP A 198 0.16 -12.78 -14.62
CA ASP A 198 1.10 -11.73 -14.24
C ASP A 198 1.79 -11.18 -15.50
N GLU A 199 1.90 -9.86 -15.64
CA GLU A 199 2.62 -9.20 -16.74
C GLU A 199 4.06 -9.71 -16.89
N ARG A 200 4.70 -10.13 -15.79
CA ARG A 200 6.07 -10.65 -15.78
C ARG A 200 6.18 -12.08 -16.29
N MET A 201 5.11 -12.87 -16.18
CA MET A 201 5.09 -14.30 -16.50
C MET A 201 3.82 -14.65 -17.29
N PRO A 202 3.71 -14.22 -18.56
CA PRO A 202 2.49 -14.39 -19.36
C PRO A 202 2.12 -15.85 -19.68
N HIS A 203 3.05 -16.78 -19.46
CA HIS A 203 2.85 -18.21 -19.73
C HIS A 203 2.41 -19.01 -18.49
N ILE A 204 2.44 -18.41 -17.30
CA ILE A 204 2.03 -19.07 -16.07
C ILE A 204 0.72 -18.43 -15.60
N PRO A 205 -0.39 -19.18 -15.52
CA PRO A 205 -1.64 -18.65 -15.01
C PRO A 205 -1.50 -18.35 -13.51
N ASP A 206 -1.64 -17.08 -13.16
CA ASP A 206 -1.76 -16.59 -11.77
C ASP A 206 -2.97 -15.67 -11.69
N PRO A 207 -4.21 -16.22 -11.63
CA PRO A 207 -5.40 -15.40 -11.66
C PRO A 207 -5.55 -14.62 -10.35
N VAL A 208 -5.65 -13.30 -10.48
CA VAL A 208 -5.86 -12.35 -9.39
C VAL A 208 -7.12 -11.56 -9.66
N LEU A 209 -8.02 -11.53 -8.68
CA LEU A 209 -9.14 -10.61 -8.65
C LEU A 209 -8.83 -9.50 -7.65
N GLN A 210 -8.73 -8.27 -8.13
CA GLN A 210 -8.41 -7.10 -7.32
C GLN A 210 -9.58 -6.12 -7.28
N LEU A 211 -10.12 -5.90 -6.08
CA LEU A 211 -10.95 -4.74 -5.80
C LEU A 211 -10.02 -3.56 -5.54
N SER A 212 -9.94 -2.64 -6.48
CA SER A 212 -9.09 -1.45 -6.37
C SER A 212 -9.93 -0.24 -5.98
N CYS A 213 -9.56 0.41 -4.89
CA CYS A 213 -10.08 1.73 -4.54
C CYS A 213 -9.39 2.81 -5.38
N HIS A 214 -10.13 3.82 -5.81
CA HIS A 214 -9.60 4.97 -6.56
C HIS A 214 -9.91 6.31 -5.86
N ASP A 215 -10.63 6.26 -4.73
CA ASP A 215 -11.08 7.43 -4.01
C ASP A 215 -10.59 7.36 -2.55
N ALA A 216 -9.43 7.98 -2.31
CA ALA A 216 -8.83 8.06 -0.98
C ALA A 216 -9.71 8.83 0.02
N SER A 217 -10.63 9.68 -0.44
CA SER A 217 -11.52 10.45 0.44
C SER A 217 -12.43 9.54 1.28
N LEU A 218 -12.76 8.35 0.78
CA LEU A 218 -13.62 7.39 1.47
C LEU A 218 -12.99 6.86 2.77
N ALA A 219 -11.68 6.59 2.75
CA ALA A 219 -10.96 6.06 3.91
C ALA A 219 -10.71 7.12 4.99
N ILE A 220 -10.40 8.36 4.57
CA ILE A 220 -10.08 9.44 5.51
C ILE A 220 -11.32 10.15 6.06
N LYS A 221 -12.46 10.07 5.38
CA LYS A 221 -13.71 10.72 5.77
C LYS A 221 -14.13 10.45 7.23
N PRO A 222 -14.11 9.20 7.74
CA PRO A 222 -14.42 8.93 9.15
C PRO A 222 -13.48 9.63 10.12
N VAL A 223 -12.21 9.85 9.75
CA VAL A 223 -11.24 10.57 10.57
C VAL A 223 -11.65 12.04 10.69
N PHE A 224 -12.00 12.67 9.57
CA PHE A 224 -12.49 14.06 9.58
C PHE A 224 -13.82 14.23 10.31
N ASP A 225 -14.71 13.24 10.24
CA ASP A 225 -16.02 13.29 10.92
C ASP A 225 -15.91 13.01 12.43
N ARG A 226 -14.89 12.23 12.88
CA ARG A 226 -14.68 11.86 14.29
C ARG A 226 -13.90 12.89 15.10
N PHE A 227 -12.89 13.52 14.51
CA PHE A 227 -11.97 14.43 15.21
C PHE A 227 -12.23 15.89 14.86
N GLN A 228 -12.18 16.78 15.87
CA GLN A 228 -12.44 18.21 15.65
C GLN A 228 -11.30 18.91 14.90
N SER A 229 -10.06 18.47 15.10
CA SER A 229 -8.89 19.10 14.50
C SER A 229 -7.92 18.03 14.03
N VAL A 230 -7.67 18.05 12.72
CA VAL A 230 -6.71 17.19 12.04
C VAL A 230 -5.67 18.09 11.39
N VAL A 231 -4.41 17.89 11.75
CA VAL A 231 -3.27 18.61 11.20
C VAL A 231 -2.51 17.64 10.31
N ILE A 232 -2.25 18.04 9.06
CA ILE A 232 -1.47 17.27 8.11
C ILE A 232 -0.16 18.03 7.89
N THR A 233 0.96 17.42 8.28
CA THR A 233 2.31 17.95 8.09
C THR A 233 3.15 16.98 7.28
N SER A 234 3.95 17.52 6.37
CA SER A 234 5.06 16.80 5.73
C SER A 234 6.00 17.80 5.06
N GLY A 235 7.30 17.49 5.06
CA GLY A 235 8.32 18.33 4.44
C GLY A 235 8.28 18.36 2.91
N THR A 236 7.55 17.43 2.26
CA THR A 236 7.59 17.22 0.81
C THR A 236 6.27 17.48 0.10
N LEU A 237 5.25 18.02 0.79
CA LEU A 237 3.93 18.31 0.21
C LEU A 237 4.03 19.42 -0.84
N SER A 238 4.08 19.03 -2.11
CA SER A 238 4.11 19.96 -3.23
C SER A 238 3.39 19.39 -4.45
N PRO A 239 2.43 20.12 -5.06
CA PRO A 239 1.82 21.37 -4.58
C PRO A 239 0.82 21.12 -3.43
N ILE A 240 0.82 21.99 -2.41
CA ILE A 240 -0.05 21.86 -1.23
C ILE A 240 -1.57 21.87 -1.56
N ASP A 241 -1.95 22.46 -2.69
CA ASP A 241 -3.34 22.54 -3.15
C ASP A 241 -3.90 21.23 -3.72
N LEU A 242 -3.04 20.22 -3.95
CA LEU A 242 -3.45 18.92 -4.50
C LEU A 242 -4.22 18.09 -3.46
N TYR A 243 -3.69 17.99 -2.24
CA TYR A 243 -4.24 17.14 -1.18
C TYR A 243 -5.69 17.47 -0.78
N PRO A 244 -6.08 18.76 -0.62
CA PRO A 244 -7.47 19.12 -0.40
C PRO A 244 -8.43 18.60 -1.47
N ARG A 245 -8.00 18.61 -2.75
CA ARG A 245 -8.82 18.13 -3.87
C ARG A 245 -8.89 16.61 -3.92
N LEU A 246 -7.78 15.94 -3.63
CA LEU A 246 -7.67 14.48 -3.67
C LEU A 246 -8.45 13.80 -2.54
N LEU A 247 -8.31 14.32 -1.32
CA LEU A 247 -8.97 13.80 -0.11
C LEU A 247 -10.33 14.44 0.15
N ASN A 248 -10.77 15.36 -0.72
CA ASN A 248 -12.07 16.04 -0.68
C ASN A 248 -12.36 16.74 0.67
N PHE A 249 -11.42 17.55 1.15
CA PHE A 249 -11.58 18.36 2.36
C PHE A 249 -11.19 19.82 2.14
N HIS A 250 -11.65 20.69 3.04
CA HIS A 250 -11.38 22.12 2.98
C HIS A 250 -10.51 22.53 4.18
N PRO A 251 -9.18 22.73 4.00
CA PRO A 251 -8.33 23.18 5.08
C PRO A 251 -8.67 24.62 5.49
N VAL A 252 -8.70 24.88 6.80
CA VAL A 252 -8.79 26.25 7.33
C VAL A 252 -7.48 27.00 7.12
N VAL A 253 -6.36 26.30 7.27
CA VAL A 253 -5.01 26.83 7.09
C VAL A 253 -4.26 25.94 6.12
N SER A 254 -3.74 26.54 5.05
CA SER A 254 -2.80 25.93 4.12
C SER A 254 -1.62 26.88 4.00
N ARG A 255 -0.44 26.43 4.46
CA ARG A 255 0.79 27.22 4.49
C ARG A 255 1.96 26.33 4.14
N SER A 256 2.82 26.83 3.26
CA SER A 256 4.17 26.31 3.08
C SER A 256 5.13 27.26 3.78
N PHE A 257 6.06 26.72 4.55
CA PHE A 257 7.11 27.48 5.21
C PHE A 257 8.39 27.30 4.43
N THR A 258 8.96 28.39 3.93
CA THR A 258 10.26 28.36 3.28
C THR A 258 11.35 28.19 4.33
N MET A 259 12.28 27.28 4.06
CA MET A 259 13.41 27.04 4.94
C MET A 259 14.33 28.28 4.95
N SER A 260 14.48 28.91 6.10
CA SER A 260 15.34 30.09 6.28
C SER A 260 16.68 29.65 6.85
N LEU A 261 17.65 29.37 5.99
CA LEU A 261 19.02 29.05 6.40
C LEU A 261 19.90 30.29 6.32
N THR A 262 20.90 30.37 7.21
CA THR A 262 21.89 31.44 7.21
C THR A 262 22.93 31.28 6.10
N ARG A 263 22.96 30.10 5.46
CA ARG A 263 23.85 29.70 4.37
C ARG A 263 23.07 28.87 3.34
N ASP A 264 23.52 28.89 2.10
CA ASP A 264 23.01 28.01 1.06
C ASP A 264 23.55 26.59 1.30
N CYS A 265 22.79 25.77 2.04
CA CYS A 265 23.19 24.39 2.36
C CYS A 265 22.78 23.37 1.27
N ILE A 266 22.05 23.78 0.22
CA ILE A 266 21.53 22.87 -0.81
C ILE A 266 21.70 23.50 -2.19
N CYS A 267 22.33 22.76 -3.10
CA CYS A 267 22.52 23.16 -4.50
C CYS A 267 21.81 22.17 -5.45
N PRO A 268 20.54 22.41 -5.81
CA PRO A 268 19.81 21.55 -6.74
C PRO A 268 20.33 21.78 -8.18
N MET A 269 20.74 20.71 -8.86
CA MET A 269 21.19 20.77 -10.25
C MET A 269 20.41 19.77 -11.12
N VAL A 270 19.93 20.24 -12.28
CA VAL A 270 19.25 19.39 -13.26
C VAL A 270 20.16 19.18 -14.46
N LEU A 271 20.67 17.97 -14.62
CA LEU A 271 21.46 17.59 -15.79
C LEU A 271 20.52 17.22 -16.95
N THR A 272 20.66 17.91 -18.08
CA THR A 272 19.83 17.67 -19.28
C THR A 272 20.60 17.06 -20.44
N ARG A 273 21.94 17.14 -20.44
CA ARG A 273 22.81 16.69 -21.52
C ARG A 273 24.08 16.04 -20.96
N GLY A 274 24.57 15.03 -21.68
CA GLY A 274 25.83 14.36 -21.36
C GLY A 274 27.06 15.11 -21.88
N SER A 275 28.24 14.57 -21.56
CA SER A 275 29.54 15.07 -22.08
C SER A 275 29.62 15.13 -23.61
N ASP A 276 28.81 14.31 -24.28
CA ASP A 276 28.68 14.17 -25.72
C ASP A 276 27.60 15.09 -26.32
N GLN A 277 27.01 15.99 -25.51
CA GLN A 277 25.90 16.87 -25.86
C GLN A 277 24.59 16.15 -26.22
N LEU A 278 24.52 14.82 -26.08
CA LEU A 278 23.30 14.06 -26.29
C LEU A 278 22.34 14.27 -25.11
N PRO A 279 21.02 14.30 -25.39
CA PRO A 279 20.02 14.44 -24.35
C PRO A 279 20.06 13.21 -23.44
N VAL A 280 20.13 13.45 -22.14
CA VAL A 280 20.15 12.40 -21.13
C VAL A 280 18.76 12.29 -20.53
N SER A 281 18.11 11.13 -20.71
CA SER A 281 16.74 10.92 -20.24
C SER A 281 16.47 9.44 -19.96
N THR A 282 15.73 9.18 -18.88
CA THR A 282 15.17 7.86 -18.56
C THR A 282 13.76 7.65 -19.13
N LYS A 283 13.37 8.37 -20.19
CA LYS A 283 12.10 8.08 -20.89
C LYS A 283 12.15 6.65 -21.41
N PHE A 284 11.05 5.90 -21.36
CA PHE A 284 10.99 4.48 -21.72
C PHE A 284 11.75 4.14 -23.01
N ASP A 285 11.52 4.90 -24.08
CA ASP A 285 12.16 4.72 -25.39
C ASP A 285 13.69 4.91 -25.39
N MET A 286 14.20 5.75 -24.47
CA MET A 286 15.62 6.11 -24.36
C MET A 286 16.38 5.27 -23.33
N ARG A 287 15.68 4.45 -22.52
CA ARG A 287 16.30 3.66 -21.44
C ARG A 287 17.24 2.56 -21.97
N SER A 288 16.96 2.03 -23.14
CA SER A 288 17.75 1.00 -23.80
C SER A 288 18.92 1.56 -24.61
N ASP A 289 19.04 2.88 -24.73
CA ASP A 289 20.14 3.49 -25.46
C ASP A 289 21.44 3.41 -24.65
N LEU A 290 22.43 2.69 -25.20
CA LEU A 290 23.76 2.55 -24.62
C LEU A 290 24.47 3.89 -24.43
N GLY A 291 24.17 4.90 -25.26
CA GLY A 291 24.70 6.25 -25.11
C GLY A 291 24.28 6.89 -23.78
N VAL A 292 22.99 6.75 -23.43
CA VAL A 292 22.44 7.26 -22.17
C VAL A 292 23.03 6.52 -20.97
N VAL A 293 23.11 5.18 -21.03
CA VAL A 293 23.71 4.36 -19.96
C VAL A 293 25.18 4.75 -19.72
N ARG A 294 25.95 4.98 -20.78
CA ARG A 294 27.35 5.40 -20.69
C ARG A 294 27.50 6.82 -20.11
N ASN A 295 26.68 7.77 -20.57
CA ASN A 295 26.69 9.13 -20.03
C ASN A 295 26.37 9.14 -18.55
N TYR A 296 25.46 8.27 -18.13
CA TYR A 296 25.12 8.11 -16.75
C TYR A 296 26.26 7.55 -15.89
N GLY A 297 26.95 6.52 -16.38
CA GLY A 297 28.13 5.98 -15.70
C GLY A 297 29.28 6.97 -15.60
N ARG A 298 29.50 7.79 -16.65
CA ARG A 298 30.50 8.87 -16.66
C ARG A 298 30.20 9.96 -15.65
N LEU A 299 28.93 10.40 -15.59
CA LEU A 299 28.51 11.39 -14.59
C LEU A 299 28.80 10.87 -13.17
N LEU A 300 28.45 9.61 -12.89
CA LEU A 300 28.70 9.03 -11.59
C LEU A 300 30.21 8.92 -11.28
N LEU A 301 31.03 8.58 -12.28
CA LEU A 301 32.48 8.52 -12.12
C LEU A 301 33.08 9.91 -11.80
N GLU A 302 32.69 10.94 -12.54
CA GLU A 302 33.12 12.32 -12.29
C GLU A 302 32.70 12.77 -10.89
N MET A 303 31.45 12.50 -10.50
CA MET A 303 30.95 12.83 -9.17
C MET A 303 31.68 12.04 -8.07
N ALA A 304 31.95 10.75 -8.27
CA ALA A 304 32.70 9.93 -7.32
C ALA A 304 34.14 10.43 -7.09
N SER A 305 34.73 11.14 -8.07
CA SER A 305 36.06 11.72 -7.94
C SER A 305 36.09 13.06 -7.19
N VAL A 306 34.98 13.81 -7.19
CA VAL A 306 34.88 15.16 -6.59
C VAL A 306 34.24 15.12 -5.21
N VAL A 307 33.21 14.29 -5.03
CA VAL A 307 32.45 14.18 -3.80
C VAL A 307 33.23 13.41 -2.74
N PHE A 308 33.42 13.98 -1.56
CA PHE A 308 33.95 13.28 -0.39
C PHE A 308 32.85 12.42 0.27
N ASP A 309 33.24 11.34 0.95
CA ASP A 309 32.35 10.45 1.70
C ASP A 309 31.31 9.70 0.85
N GLY A 310 30.02 10.05 0.93
CA GLY A 310 28.90 9.25 0.45
C GLY A 310 28.18 9.80 -0.78
N ILE A 311 27.80 8.93 -1.71
CA ILE A 311 26.86 9.24 -2.80
C ILE A 311 25.67 8.28 -2.72
N VAL A 312 24.45 8.79 -2.94
CA VAL A 312 23.24 7.97 -3.02
C VAL A 312 22.60 8.16 -4.40
N CYS A 313 22.42 7.06 -5.13
CA CYS A 313 21.82 7.07 -6.46
C CYS A 313 20.49 6.33 -6.44
N PHE A 314 19.41 7.03 -6.79
CA PHE A 314 18.08 6.45 -6.86
C PHE A 314 17.68 6.11 -8.30
N PHE A 315 17.39 4.84 -8.56
CA PHE A 315 16.92 4.34 -9.86
C PHE A 315 15.39 4.22 -9.90
N VAL A 316 14.81 4.22 -11.11
CA VAL A 316 13.35 4.07 -11.30
C VAL A 316 12.78 2.71 -10.88
N SER A 317 13.56 1.64 -11.01
CA SER A 317 13.12 0.27 -10.71
C SER A 317 14.33 -0.66 -10.54
N TYR A 318 14.13 -1.77 -9.82
CA TYR A 318 15.16 -2.80 -9.64
C TYR A 318 15.63 -3.38 -11.00
N SER A 319 14.70 -3.70 -11.90
CA SER A 319 15.06 -4.22 -13.23
C SER A 319 15.92 -3.25 -14.05
N TYR A 320 15.66 -1.93 -13.94
CA TYR A 320 16.48 -0.94 -14.63
C TYR A 320 17.85 -0.78 -13.98
N MET A 321 17.92 -0.79 -12.65
CA MET A 321 19.17 -0.77 -11.89
C MET A 321 20.05 -1.97 -12.27
N ASP A 322 19.51 -3.18 -12.23
CA ASP A 322 20.23 -4.41 -12.60
C ASP A 322 20.76 -4.34 -14.04
N GLY A 323 19.93 -3.89 -14.98
CA GLY A 323 20.32 -3.72 -16.38
C GLY A 323 21.48 -2.73 -16.55
N ILE A 324 21.42 -1.57 -15.89
CA ILE A 324 22.49 -0.56 -15.94
C ILE A 324 23.78 -1.09 -15.29
N VAL A 325 23.68 -1.66 -14.10
CA VAL A 325 24.85 -2.13 -13.35
C VAL A 325 25.58 -3.24 -14.12
N ASN A 326 24.83 -4.16 -14.73
CA ASN A 326 25.39 -5.18 -15.62
C ASN A 326 26.11 -4.55 -16.81
N SER A 327 25.48 -3.58 -17.47
CA SER A 327 26.09 -2.89 -18.61
C SER A 327 27.33 -2.07 -18.20
N TRP A 328 27.35 -1.46 -17.01
CA TRP A 328 28.54 -0.78 -16.48
C TRP A 328 29.67 -1.74 -16.11
N ASN A 329 29.35 -2.96 -15.66
CA ASN A 329 30.34 -3.99 -15.40
C ASN A 329 30.98 -4.50 -16.70
N GLU A 330 30.18 -4.76 -17.74
CA GLU A 330 30.65 -5.17 -19.07
C GLU A 330 31.55 -4.11 -19.72
N ASN A 331 31.16 -2.84 -19.62
CA ASN A 331 31.92 -1.71 -20.16
C ASN A 331 33.14 -1.32 -19.31
N GLY A 332 33.34 -1.94 -18.14
CA GLY A 332 34.45 -1.65 -17.22
C GLY A 332 34.29 -0.38 -16.38
N ILE A 333 33.23 0.42 -16.58
CA ILE A 333 32.95 1.67 -15.85
C ILE A 333 32.80 1.39 -14.34
N LEU A 334 32.13 0.30 -13.98
CA LEU A 334 31.94 -0.04 -12.57
C LEU A 334 33.27 -0.27 -11.86
N LYS A 335 34.26 -0.85 -12.54
CA LYS A 335 35.60 -1.07 -11.97
C LYS A 335 36.33 0.25 -11.74
N GLU A 336 36.16 1.23 -12.62
CA GLU A 336 36.71 2.58 -12.46
C GLU A 336 36.06 3.29 -11.25
N ILE A 337 34.74 3.20 -11.12
CA ILE A 337 34.00 3.76 -9.97
C ILE A 337 34.50 3.12 -8.65
N MET A 338 34.68 1.80 -8.64
CA MET A 338 35.15 1.05 -7.47
C MET A 338 36.59 1.40 -7.03
N GLN A 339 37.39 2.02 -7.90
CA GLN A 339 38.71 2.55 -7.52
C GLN A 339 38.58 3.80 -6.63
N HIS A 340 37.50 4.56 -6.79
CA HIS A 340 37.23 5.78 -6.01
C HIS A 340 36.43 5.49 -4.74
N LYS A 341 35.34 4.71 -4.83
CA LYS A 341 34.40 4.47 -3.71
C LYS A 341 33.87 3.03 -3.70
N LEU A 342 33.51 2.53 -2.52
CA LEU A 342 32.85 1.22 -2.41
C LEU A 342 31.38 1.30 -2.88
N VAL A 343 30.91 0.31 -3.63
CA VAL A 343 29.53 0.29 -4.14
C VAL A 343 28.70 -0.72 -3.33
N PHE A 344 27.54 -0.28 -2.84
CA PHE A 344 26.54 -1.08 -2.16
C PHE A 344 25.22 -0.98 -2.94
N ILE A 345 24.51 -2.09 -3.07
CA ILE A 345 23.30 -2.20 -3.90
C ILE A 345 22.15 -2.67 -3.01
N GLU A 346 21.02 -1.98 -3.09
CA GLU A 346 19.76 -2.38 -2.47
C GLU A 346 19.20 -3.62 -3.16
N THR A 347 18.80 -4.63 -2.37
CA THR A 347 18.11 -5.81 -2.87
C THR A 347 16.67 -5.85 -2.36
N GLN A 348 15.85 -6.76 -2.88
CA GLN A 348 14.47 -6.91 -2.40
C GLN A 348 14.42 -7.54 -0.99
N ASP A 349 15.51 -8.17 -0.54
CA ASP A 349 15.62 -8.75 0.79
C ASP A 349 15.95 -7.65 1.82
N VAL A 350 15.15 -7.61 2.88
CA VAL A 350 15.28 -6.66 3.99
C VAL A 350 16.58 -6.89 4.76
N VAL A 351 16.98 -8.16 4.94
CA VAL A 351 18.15 -8.51 5.74
C VAL A 351 19.43 -8.06 5.02
N GLU A 352 19.53 -8.39 3.72
CA GLU A 352 20.66 -7.96 2.89
C GLU A 352 20.74 -6.44 2.76
N THR A 353 19.60 -5.77 2.55
CA THR A 353 19.55 -4.31 2.45
C THR A 353 20.01 -3.64 3.74
N THR A 354 19.59 -4.13 4.90
CA THR A 354 20.03 -3.62 6.20
C THR A 354 21.54 -3.78 6.37
N LEU A 355 22.09 -4.95 6.00
CA LEU A 355 23.53 -5.19 6.03
C LEU A 355 24.30 -4.28 5.05
N ALA A 356 23.77 -4.07 3.85
CA ALA A 356 24.36 -3.18 2.85
C ALA A 356 24.42 -1.73 3.35
N LEU A 357 23.36 -1.25 4.00
CA LEU A 357 23.29 0.07 4.61
C LEU A 357 24.26 0.24 5.78
N ASP A 358 24.34 -0.76 6.66
CA ASP A 358 25.29 -0.73 7.77
C ASP A 358 26.74 -0.69 7.28
N ASN A 359 27.04 -1.41 6.19
CA ASN A 359 28.36 -1.40 5.57
C ASN A 359 28.64 -0.10 4.80
N TYR A 360 27.63 0.48 4.15
CA TYR A 360 27.72 1.81 3.54
C TYR A 360 28.10 2.86 4.60
N ARG A 361 27.41 2.84 5.74
CA ARG A 361 27.70 3.72 6.87
C ARG A 361 29.14 3.56 7.36
N LYS A 362 29.56 2.33 7.67
CA LYS A 362 30.94 2.05 8.09
C LYS A 362 31.98 2.53 7.08
N ALA A 363 31.72 2.37 5.78
CA ALA A 363 32.63 2.80 4.72
C ALA A 363 32.78 4.33 4.65
N CYS A 364 31.69 5.07 4.87
CA CYS A 364 31.73 6.53 5.01
C CYS A 364 32.52 6.94 6.27
N ASP A 365 32.24 6.32 7.43
CA ASP A 365 32.92 6.66 8.69
C ASP A 365 34.42 6.38 8.67
N CYS A 366 34.85 5.40 7.88
CA CYS A 366 36.26 5.05 7.71
C CYS A 366 37.00 5.96 6.71
N GLY A 367 36.33 6.96 6.13
CA GLY A 367 36.90 7.93 5.19
C GLY A 367 37.24 7.35 3.81
N ARG A 368 36.81 6.11 3.52
CA ARG A 368 36.97 5.49 2.20
C ARG A 368 35.92 5.98 1.21
N GLY A 369 34.75 6.34 1.73
CA GLY A 369 33.60 6.76 0.95
C GLY A 369 32.88 5.61 0.25
N ALA A 370 31.60 5.80 0.01
CA ALA A 370 30.73 4.77 -0.52
C ALA A 370 29.65 5.33 -1.44
N ILE A 371 29.14 4.48 -2.33
CA ILE A 371 28.03 4.76 -3.22
C ILE A 371 26.93 3.74 -2.91
N PHE A 372 25.72 4.23 -2.62
CA PHE A 372 24.55 3.40 -2.38
C PHE A 372 23.60 3.49 -3.57
N PHE A 373 23.37 2.36 -4.24
CA PHE A 373 22.36 2.24 -5.30
C PHE A 373 21.05 1.78 -4.69
N SER A 374 20.02 2.61 -4.83
CA SER A 374 18.68 2.41 -4.27
C SER A 374 17.61 2.62 -5.32
N VAL A 375 16.39 2.18 -5.06
CA VAL A 375 15.22 2.46 -5.91
C VAL A 375 14.37 3.56 -5.27
N SER A 376 13.89 4.52 -6.05
CA SER A 376 13.12 5.67 -5.53
C SER A 376 11.77 5.30 -4.89
N ARG A 377 11.28 4.09 -5.15
CA ARG A 377 10.09 3.47 -4.52
C ARG A 377 10.47 2.28 -3.61
N GLY A 378 11.74 2.13 -3.32
CA GLY A 378 12.27 1.08 -2.45
C GLY A 378 12.08 1.46 -0.98
N LYS A 379 12.21 0.47 -0.10
CA LYS A 379 12.01 0.64 1.35
C LYS A 379 13.00 1.63 1.97
N VAL A 380 14.17 1.77 1.37
CA VAL A 380 15.23 2.68 1.83
C VAL A 380 14.85 4.15 1.61
N ALA A 381 14.09 4.45 0.55
CA ALA A 381 13.71 5.82 0.20
C ALA A 381 12.64 6.42 1.13
N GLU A 382 11.84 5.58 1.83
CA GLU A 382 10.74 6.02 2.68
C GLU A 382 11.10 6.14 4.17
N GLY A 383 12.06 5.35 4.66
CA GLY A 383 12.24 5.14 6.11
C GLY A 383 13.62 5.38 6.68
N ILE A 384 14.63 5.71 5.86
CA ILE A 384 16.01 5.85 6.33
C ILE A 384 16.46 7.29 6.22
N ASP A 385 16.66 7.90 7.39
CA ASP A 385 17.28 9.21 7.50
C ASP A 385 18.80 9.10 7.33
N PHE A 386 19.35 9.93 6.46
CA PHE A 386 20.80 10.03 6.21
C PHE A 386 21.36 11.12 7.13
N ASP A 387 21.51 10.80 8.42
CA ASP A 387 21.91 11.77 9.43
C ASP A 387 23.38 12.20 9.29
N ARG A 388 23.64 13.45 9.69
CA ARG A 388 24.88 14.24 9.63
C ARG A 388 25.99 13.59 8.81
N HIS A 389 26.89 12.73 9.28
CA HIS A 389 28.12 12.37 8.51
C HIS A 389 27.92 11.36 7.35
N TYR A 390 26.70 10.85 7.15
CA TYR A 390 26.33 10.12 5.92
C TYR A 390 25.74 11.05 4.85
N GLY A 391 25.60 12.34 5.22
CA GLY A 391 25.00 13.41 4.45
C GLY A 391 25.74 14.78 4.50
N GLU A 392 26.64 15.03 5.46
CA GLU A 392 27.34 16.31 5.76
C GLU A 392 28.24 16.26 7.05
N ASP A 393 29.34 17.03 7.04
CA ASP A 393 30.35 17.30 8.07
C ASP A 393 31.47 16.23 8.28
N LYS A 394 32.78 16.56 8.26
CA LYS A 394 33.47 17.70 8.89
C LYS A 394 34.49 18.40 7.99
N GLY A 395 34.43 19.73 7.93
CA GLY A 395 35.62 20.60 7.77
C GLY A 395 36.29 20.72 6.39
N ILE A 396 35.87 19.92 5.41
CA ILE A 396 36.11 20.10 3.97
C ILE A 396 34.79 19.68 3.31
N GLU A 397 34.13 20.57 2.58
CA GLU A 397 32.77 20.43 2.04
C GLU A 397 32.49 19.03 1.42
N PRO A 398 31.69 18.16 2.07
CA PRO A 398 31.23 16.91 1.48
C PRO A 398 29.88 17.15 0.78
N TRP A 399 29.86 16.91 -0.53
CA TRP A 399 28.67 17.04 -1.38
C TRP A 399 27.85 15.75 -1.35
N THR A 400 26.80 15.63 -0.53
CA THR A 400 25.88 14.49 -0.68
C THR A 400 25.00 14.69 -1.91
N LEU A 401 25.39 14.06 -3.02
CA LEU A 401 24.64 14.12 -4.27
C LEU A 401 23.57 13.02 -4.29
N ALA A 402 22.34 13.38 -3.97
CA ALA A 402 21.17 12.56 -4.30
C ALA A 402 20.85 12.75 -5.79
N THR A 403 21.22 11.79 -6.63
CA THR A 403 20.83 11.79 -8.05
C THR A 403 19.65 10.85 -8.25
N THR A 404 18.52 11.39 -8.68
CA THR A 404 17.36 10.60 -9.12
C THR A 404 17.45 10.34 -10.61
N TRP A 405 17.70 9.09 -10.97
CA TRP A 405 17.81 8.61 -12.35
C TRP A 405 16.43 8.15 -12.79
N GLY A 406 15.60 9.13 -13.10
CA GLY A 406 14.30 8.96 -13.72
C GLY A 406 13.09 8.98 -12.80
N GLY A 407 11.95 9.32 -13.41
CA GLY A 407 10.73 9.70 -12.70
C GLY A 407 10.72 11.20 -12.41
N SER A 408 9.55 11.83 -12.48
CA SER A 408 9.38 13.21 -12.01
C SER A 408 9.59 13.22 -10.50
N ALA A 409 10.82 13.34 -10.03
CA ALA A 409 11.05 14.05 -8.80
C ALA A 409 10.64 15.49 -9.09
N THR A 410 9.37 15.82 -8.81
CA THR A 410 8.92 17.20 -8.73
C THR A 410 9.58 17.84 -7.53
N TRP A 411 10.88 18.16 -7.67
CA TRP A 411 11.45 19.26 -6.92
C TRP A 411 10.85 20.52 -7.54
N PRO A 412 10.05 21.30 -6.82
CA PRO A 412 9.32 22.41 -7.39
C PRO A 412 10.28 23.36 -8.13
N LYS A 413 10.11 23.42 -9.45
CA LYS A 413 10.61 24.54 -10.24
C LYS A 413 9.86 25.77 -9.78
N GLY A 414 10.57 26.68 -9.12
CA GLY A 414 10.08 28.00 -8.80
C GLY A 414 9.46 28.10 -7.41
N GLN A 415 10.33 28.13 -6.41
CA GLN A 415 10.34 29.10 -5.31
C GLN A 415 11.53 28.71 -4.43
N TRP A 416 12.71 29.09 -4.90
CA TRP A 416 13.92 29.21 -4.09
C TRP A 416 14.01 30.66 -3.64
#